data_AF-A0A1G1FPG9-F1
#
_entry.id   AF-A0A1G1FPG9-F1
#
_cell.length_a   1.000
_cell.length_b   1.000
_cell.length_c   1.000
_cell.angle_alpha   90.00
_cell.angle_beta   90.00
_cell.angle_gamma   90.00
#
_symmetry.space_group_name_H-M   'P 1'
#
loop_
_entity.id
_entity.type
_entity.pdbx_description
1 polymer ?
#
loop_
_entity_poly.entity_id
_entity_poly.type
_entity_poly.pdbx_seq_one_letter_code
_entity_poly.pdbx_strand_id
1 'polypeptide(L)' 'MDNDTLFDIFKIAIINEHNAYEFYLKAAKDTTNEEAKKLFEQFAATELKHERSLEDFYKSLKQ' A
#
# COMPACT_ATOMS: atom_id res chain seq x y z
N MET A 1 3.24 22.61 -10.19
CA MET A 1 3.17 21.90 -8.91
C MET A 1 4.50 22.15 -8.24
N ASP A 2 4.52 22.68 -7.03
CA ASP A 2 5.78 22.82 -6.28
C ASP A 2 6.22 21.44 -5.75
N ASN A 3 7.51 21.30 -5.45
CA ASN A 3 8.07 20.04 -4.99
C ASN A 3 7.47 19.61 -3.63
N ASP A 4 7.07 20.56 -2.79
CA ASP A 4 6.47 20.29 -1.48
C ASP A 4 5.10 19.61 -1.62
N THR A 5 4.23 20.11 -2.52
CA THR A 5 2.95 19.44 -2.81
C THR A 5 3.17 18.05 -3.37
N LEU A 6 4.19 17.85 -4.22
CA LEU A 6 4.52 16.54 -4.76
C LEU A 6 4.95 15.57 -3.65
N PHE A 7 5.82 16.00 -2.74
CA PHE A 7 6.26 15.18 -1.62
C PHE A 7 5.11 14.79 -0.68
N ASP A 8 4.18 15.70 -0.43
CA ASP A 8 3.03 15.40 0.42
C ASP A 8 2.05 14.42 -0.24
N ILE A 9 1.86 14.51 -1.56
CA ILE A 9 1.09 13.51 -2.31
C ILE A 9 1.71 12.13 -2.19
N PHE A 10 3.03 12.00 -2.32
CA PHE A 10 3.71 10.71 -2.17
C PHE A 10 3.57 10.14 -0.76
N LYS A 11 3.69 10.97 0.28
CA LYS A 11 3.47 10.52 1.67
C LYS A 11 2.04 10.00 1.87
N ILE A 12 1.04 10.73 1.35
CA ILE A 12 -0.37 10.32 1.44
C ILE A 12 -0.57 9.00 0.69
N ALA A 13 0.00 8.84 -0.49
CA ALA A 13 -0.10 7.62 -1.27
C ALA A 13 0.51 6.42 -0.52
N ILE A 14 1.72 6.56 0.03
CA ILE A 14 2.38 5.50 0.82
C ILE A 14 1.52 5.10 2.03
N ILE A 15 0.97 6.06 2.77
CA ILE A 15 0.08 5.79 3.91
C ILE A 15 -1.18 5.04 3.46
N ASN A 16 -1.74 5.41 2.30
CA ASN A 16 -2.92 4.74 1.76
C ASN A 16 -2.64 3.29 1.37
N GLU A 17 -1.51 3.01 0.72
CA GLU A 17 -1.10 1.63 0.40
C GLU A 17 -0.92 0.79 1.66
N HIS A 18 -0.29 1.36 2.68
CA HIS A 18 -0.11 0.68 3.98
C HIS A 18 -1.46 0.38 4.65
N ASN A 19 -2.40 1.34 4.64
CA ASN A 19 -3.74 1.14 5.18
C ASN A 19 -4.52 0.08 4.39
N ALA A 20 -4.36 0.02 3.07
CA ALA A 20 -4.98 -0.98 2.22
C ALA A 20 -4.41 -2.39 2.49
N TYR A 21 -3.09 -2.49 2.68
CA TYR A 21 -2.42 -3.72 3.11
C TYR A 21 -3.02 -4.27 4.41
N GLU A 22 -3.09 -3.44 5.46
CA GLU A 22 -3.66 -3.83 6.76
C GLU A 22 -5.15 -4.18 6.65
N PHE A 23 -5.90 -3.45 5.82
CA PHE A 23 -7.30 -3.72 5.56
C PHE A 23 -7.50 -5.13 4.96
N TYR A 24 -6.73 -5.48 3.93
CA TYR A 24 -6.84 -6.79 3.30
C TYR A 24 -6.33 -7.92 4.20
N LEU A 25 -5.27 -7.70 4.99
CA LEU A 25 -4.86 -8.69 6.00
C LEU A 25 -5.94 -8.96 7.04
N LYS A 26 -6.61 -7.90 7.50
CA LYS A 26 -7.74 -8.04 8.43
C LYS A 26 -8.90 -8.79 7.76
N ALA A 27 -9.26 -8.45 6.52
CA ALA A 27 -10.30 -9.16 5.78
C ALA A 27 -9.96 -10.66 5.57
N ALA A 28 -8.70 -10.99 5.31
CA ALA A 28 -8.21 -12.37 5.22
C ALA A 28 -8.34 -13.13 6.55
N LYS A 29 -8.12 -12.44 7.67
CA LYS A 29 -8.26 -13.01 9.02
C LYS A 29 -9.71 -13.23 9.43
N ASP A 30 -10.59 -12.31 9.06
CA ASP A 30 -11.98 -12.28 9.52
C ASP A 30 -12.91 -13.18 8.67
N THR A 31 -12.46 -13.62 7.49
CA THR A 31 -13.23 -14.52 6.62
C THR A 31 -13.04 -16.00 6.98
N THR A 32 -14.11 -16.79 6.84
CA THR A 32 -14.09 -18.26 7.00
C THR A 32 -14.01 -18.99 5.66
N ASN A 33 -14.05 -18.28 4.53
CA ASN A 33 -13.94 -18.86 3.19
C ASN A 33 -12.47 -18.87 2.75
N GLU A 34 -11.92 -20.05 2.49
CA GLU A 34 -10.51 -20.24 2.12
C GLU A 34 -10.12 -19.60 0.79
N GLU A 35 -11.02 -19.53 -0.19
CA GLU A 35 -10.74 -18.85 -1.46
C GLU A 35 -10.69 -17.34 -1.28
N ALA A 36 -11.64 -16.79 -0.52
CA ALA A 36 -11.67 -15.37 -0.17
C ALA A 36 -10.44 -14.97 0.66
N LYS A 37 -10.01 -15.82 1.61
CA LYS A 37 -8.80 -15.60 2.39
C LYS A 37 -7.56 -15.48 1.49
N LYS A 38 -7.36 -16.44 0.59
CA LYS A 38 -6.23 -16.41 -0.36
C LYS A 38 -6.27 -15.17 -1.25
N LEU A 39 -7.45 -14.76 -1.71
CA LEU A 39 -7.61 -13.55 -2.52
C LEU A 39 -7.23 -12.29 -1.74
N PHE A 40 -7.68 -12.15 -0.50
CA PHE A 40 -7.31 -11.02 0.35
C PHE A 40 -5.81 -11.01 0.70
N GLU A 41 -5.20 -12.16 0.95
CA GLU A 41 -3.75 -12.27 1.13
C GLU A 41 -2.97 -11.84 -0.14
N GLN A 42 -3.48 -12.17 -1.33
CA GLN A 42 -2.90 -11.70 -2.60
C GLN A 42 -3.04 -10.19 -2.79
N PHE A 43 -4.18 -9.60 -2.41
CA PHE A 43 -4.37 -8.15 -2.45
C PHE A 43 -3.44 -7.45 -1.46
N ALA A 44 -3.35 -7.91 -0.22
CA ALA A 44 -2.38 -7.39 0.74
C ALA A 44 -0.95 -7.44 0.18
N ALA A 45 -0.52 -8.58 -0.37
CA ALA A 45 0.80 -8.70 -0.99
C ALA A 45 1.03 -7.77 -2.20
N THR A 46 -0.04 -7.32 -2.86
CA THR A 46 0.01 -6.36 -3.96
C THR A 46 0.20 -4.95 -3.45
N GLU A 47 -0.58 -4.51 -2.45
CA GLU A 47 -0.43 -3.17 -1.87
C GLU A 47 0.94 -2.99 -1.21
N LEU A 48 1.50 -4.04 -0.59
CA LEU A 48 2.87 -3.98 -0.06
C LEU A 48 3.93 -3.75 -1.17
N LYS A 49 3.69 -4.22 -2.40
CA LYS A 49 4.58 -3.92 -3.55
C LYS A 49 4.39 -2.50 -4.04
N HIS A 50 3.15 -1.99 -4.04
CA HIS A 50 2.86 -0.61 -4.39
C HIS A 50 3.51 0.35 -3.39
N GLU A 51 3.37 0.10 -2.08
CA GLU A 51 4.00 0.86 -1.00
C GLU A 51 5.51 0.99 -1.23
N ARG A 52 6.20 -0.13 -1.43
CA ARG A 52 7.65 -0.16 -1.71
C ARG A 52 8.03 0.63 -2.95
N SER A 53 7.23 0.50 -4.02
CA SER A 53 7.50 1.21 -5.28
C SER A 53 7.35 2.72 -5.10
N LEU A 54 6.35 3.16 -4.33
CA LEU A 54 6.16 4.57 -3.99
C LEU A 54 7.26 5.10 -3.07
N GLU A 55 7.71 4.32 -2.08
CA GLU A 55 8.84 4.68 -1.23
C GLU A 55 10.13 4.85 -2.02
N ASP A 56 10.44 3.93 -2.93
CA ASP A 56 11.64 3.98 -3.75
C ASP A 56 11.62 5.19 -4.69
N PHE A 57 10.47 5.48 -5.29
CA PHE A 57 10.30 6.69 -6.09
C PHE A 57 10.46 7.96 -5.23
N TYR A 58 9.82 8.02 -4.07
CA TYR A 58 9.94 9.15 -3.14
C TYR A 58 11.40 9.40 -2.70
N LYS A 59 12.18 8.33 -2.45
CA LYS A 59 13.62 8.43 -2.16
C LYS A 59 14.41 8.99 -3.34
N SER A 60 14.06 8.59 -4.57
CA SER A 60 14.72 9.09 -5.78
C SER A 60 14.47 10.58 -6.04
N LEU A 61 13.29 11.11 -5.66
CA LEU A 61 12.95 12.53 -5.79
C LEU A 61 13.69 13.44 -4.80
N LYS A 62 14.28 12.88 -3.74
CA LYS A 62 15.03 13.62 -2.70
C LYS A 62 16.53 13.71 -2.95
N GLN A 63 17.03 13.06 -4.00
CA GLN A 63 18.44 13.14 -4.43
C GLN A 63 18.63 14.31 -5.39
#